data_AF-A0A8J9UMU2-F1
#
_entry.id   AF-A0A8J9UMU2-F1
#
_cell.length_a   1.000
_cell.length_b   1.000
_cell.length_c   1.000
_cell.angle_alpha   90.00
_cell.angle_beta   90.00
_cell.angle_gamma   90.00
#
_symmetry.space_group_name_H-M   'P 1'
#
loop_
_entity.id
_entity.type
_entity.pdbx_description
1 polymer ?
#
loop_
_entity_poly.entity_id
_entity_poly.type
_entity_poly.pdbx_seq_one_letter_code
_entity_poly.pdbx_strand_id
1 'polypeptide(L)'
;MWSLMKRRVAANNVGQETKNIVKLTEEAFASITAEDWQKQCQHVKNIEDKFYNLHPCMDREIDQFIIELGNESDTESDSTESSDSDLSGVIPFDHTYCKS
;
A
#
# COMPACT_ATOMS: atom_id res chain seq x y z
N MET A 1 13.47 -3.78 5.54
CA MET A 1 14.72 -4.02 6.30
C MET A 1 14.81 -5.42 6.91
N TRP A 2 13.79 -5.90 7.61
CA TRP A 2 13.77 -7.26 8.21
C TRP A 2 14.17 -8.38 7.24
N SER A 3 13.75 -8.30 5.97
CA SER A 3 14.13 -9.25 4.91
C SER A 3 15.63 -9.32 4.65
N LEU A 4 16.33 -8.18 4.69
CA LEU A 4 17.78 -8.10 4.48
C LEU A 4 18.53 -8.74 5.65
N MET A 5 18.16 -8.38 6.88
CA MET A 5 18.73 -8.97 8.09
C MET A 5 18.57 -10.50 8.08
N LYS A 6 17.35 -11.01 7.83
CA LYS A 6 17.09 -12.45 7.79
C LYS A 6 17.95 -13.16 6.75
N ARG A 7 18.15 -12.54 5.59
CA ARG A 7 18.99 -13.09 4.52
C ARG A 7 20.46 -13.19 4.94
N ARG A 8 20.98 -12.19 5.64
CA ARG A 8 22.36 -12.20 6.16
C ARG A 8 22.58 -13.26 7.24
N VAL A 9 21.61 -13.42 8.14
CA VAL A 9 21.67 -14.49 9.15
C VAL A 9 21.56 -15.87 8.48
N ALA A 10 20.61 -16.06 7.56
CA ALA A 10 20.43 -17.32 6.84
C ALA A 10 21.65 -17.73 6.00
N ALA A 11 22.43 -16.77 5.50
CA ALA A 11 23.66 -17.06 4.78
C ALA A 11 24.77 -17.67 5.68
N ASN A 12 24.69 -17.48 7.00
CA ASN A 12 25.77 -17.83 7.94
C ASN A 12 25.32 -18.76 9.07
N ASN A 13 24.04 -19.13 9.15
CA ASN A 13 23.50 -19.90 10.28
C ASN A 13 23.68 -21.42 10.17
N VAL A 14 24.03 -21.96 8.99
CA VAL A 14 24.15 -23.41 8.78
C VAL A 14 25.30 -23.96 9.61
N GLY A 15 25.01 -24.96 10.44
CA GLY A 15 26.00 -25.62 11.32
C GLY A 15 26.39 -24.83 12.57
N GLN A 16 25.74 -23.69 12.84
CA GLN A 16 25.99 -22.88 14.03
C GLN A 16 25.18 -23.38 15.24
N GLU A 17 25.79 -23.30 16.42
CA GLU A 17 25.05 -23.50 17.67
C GLU A 17 24.05 -22.37 17.91
N THR A 18 22.92 -22.65 18.56
CA THR A 18 21.86 -21.68 18.86
C THR A 18 22.39 -20.41 19.55
N LYS A 19 23.40 -20.55 20.42
CA LYS A 19 24.03 -19.43 21.12
C LYS A 19 24.74 -18.44 20.18
N ASN A 20 25.24 -18.92 19.03
CA ASN A 20 25.91 -18.09 18.04
C ASN A 20 24.93 -17.38 17.10
N ILE A 21 23.68 -17.83 17.02
CA ILE A 21 22.64 -17.20 16.20
C ILE A 21 22.32 -15.78 16.68
N VAL A 22 22.37 -15.56 17.99
CA VAL A 22 22.20 -14.21 18.58
C VAL A 22 23.33 -13.29 18.11
N LYS A 23 24.59 -13.75 18.20
CA LYS A 23 25.75 -12.97 17.73
C LYS A 23 25.67 -12.66 16.22
N LEU A 24 25.32 -13.66 15.41
CA LEU A 24 25.13 -13.47 13.97
C LEU A 24 24.02 -12.45 13.65
N THR A 25 22.98 -12.43 14.48
CA THR A 25 21.88 -11.47 14.35
C THR A 25 22.35 -10.05 14.66
N GLU A 26 23.10 -9.86 15.74
CA GLU A 26 23.68 -8.57 16.12
C GLU A 26 24.66 -8.05 15.06
N GLU A 27 25.54 -8.92 14.55
CA GLU A 27 26.46 -8.59 13.45
C GLU A 27 25.72 -8.26 12.14
N ALA A 28 24.64 -9.00 11.84
CA ALA A 28 23.80 -8.74 10.68
C ALA A 28 23.13 -7.36 10.77
N PHE A 29 22.71 -6.92 11.95
CA PHE A 29 22.18 -5.57 12.17
C PHE A 29 23.28 -4.50 12.08
N ALA A 30 24.43 -4.72 12.72
CA ALA A 30 25.54 -3.77 12.72
C ALA A 30 26.12 -3.53 11.33
N SER A 31 26.03 -4.51 10.43
CA SER A 31 26.49 -4.39 9.05
C SER A 31 25.52 -3.67 8.10
N ILE A 32 24.31 -3.30 8.53
CA ILE A 32 23.34 -2.61 7.67
C ILE A 32 23.77 -1.15 7.52
N THR A 33 24.00 -0.72 6.28
CA THR A 33 24.48 0.63 5.99
C THR A 33 23.35 1.60 5.66
N ALA A 34 23.66 2.90 5.56
CA ALA A 34 22.72 3.91 5.11
C ALA A 34 22.25 3.64 3.66
N GLU A 35 23.12 3.14 2.80
CA GLU A 35 22.78 2.78 1.42
C GLU A 35 21.79 1.62 1.37
N ASP A 36 21.90 0.64 2.28
CA ASP A 36 20.93 -0.44 2.39
C ASP A 36 19.54 0.09 2.74
N TRP A 37 19.46 1.03 3.69
CA TRP A 37 18.22 1.72 4.02
C TRP A 37 17.66 2.49 2.83
N GLN A 38 18.50 3.27 2.15
CA GLN A 38 18.10 4.03 0.97
C GLN A 38 17.51 3.13 -0.12
N LYS A 39 18.12 1.96 -0.39
CA LYS A 39 17.60 0.98 -1.34
C LYS A 39 16.21 0.48 -0.95
N GLN A 40 15.97 0.24 0.35
CA GLN A 40 14.65 -0.19 0.81
C GLN A 40 13.61 0.94 0.67
N CYS A 41 13.97 2.19 0.98
CA CYS A 41 13.09 3.34 0.77
C CYS A 41 12.75 3.51 -0.72
N GLN A 42 13.73 3.39 -1.61
CA GLN A 42 13.50 3.49 -3.05
C GLN A 42 12.62 2.35 -3.55
N HIS A 43 12.77 1.14 -3.02
CA HIS A 43 11.91 0.03 -3.37
C HIS A 43 10.43 0.29 -3.03
N VAL A 44 10.15 0.84 -1.85
CA VAL A 44 8.78 1.21 -1.44
C VAL A 44 8.20 2.28 -2.36
N LYS A 45 8.95 3.36 -2.63
CA LYS A 45 8.53 4.41 -3.58
C LYS A 45 8.17 3.83 -4.95
N ASN A 46 9.03 2.96 -5.48
CA ASN A 46 8.77 2.31 -6.76
C ASN A 46 7.52 1.40 -6.75
N ILE A 47 7.14 0.84 -5.60
CA ILE A 47 5.89 0.09 -5.45
C ILE A 47 4.72 1.06 -5.42
N GLU A 48 4.79 2.11 -4.62
CA GLU A 48 3.77 3.16 -4.55
C GLU A 48 3.50 3.76 -5.93
N ASP A 49 4.55 4.14 -6.66
CA ASP A 49 4.43 4.67 -8.02
C ASP A 49 3.70 3.70 -8.95
N LYS A 50 3.97 2.39 -8.84
CA LYS A 50 3.25 1.38 -9.63
C LYS A 50 1.77 1.32 -9.27
N PHE A 51 1.43 1.36 -7.98
CA PHE A 51 0.04 1.38 -7.54
C PHE A 51 -0.68 2.64 -8.01
N TYR A 52 -0.07 3.82 -7.88
CA TYR A 52 -0.63 5.08 -8.36
C TYR A 52 -0.86 5.07 -9.88
N ASN A 53 0.10 4.55 -10.66
CA ASN A 53 -0.06 4.48 -12.11
C ASN A 53 -1.13 3.46 -12.56
N LEU A 54 -1.40 2.44 -11.75
CA LEU A 54 -2.44 1.45 -12.02
C LEU A 54 -3.83 1.91 -11.52
N HIS A 55 -3.88 2.85 -10.58
CA HIS A 55 -5.12 3.32 -9.95
C HIS A 55 -6.18 3.81 -10.96
N PRO A 56 -5.85 4.63 -11.99
CA PRO A 56 -6.85 5.07 -12.97
C PRO A 56 -7.45 3.92 -13.81
N CYS A 57 -6.71 2.82 -13.98
CA CYS A 57 -7.22 1.63 -14.67
C CYS A 57 -8.15 0.82 -13.75
N MET A 58 -7.79 0.71 -12.47
CA MET A 58 -8.60 0.00 -11.47
C MET A 58 -9.93 0.73 -11.20
N ASP A 59 -9.91 2.04 -11.03
CA ASP A 59 -11.14 2.84 -10.81
C ASP A 59 -12.11 2.66 -11.98
N ARG A 60 -11.62 2.72 -13.22
CA ARG A 60 -12.43 2.51 -14.42
C ARG A 60 -13.03 1.10 -14.51
N GLU A 61 -12.31 0.08 -14.03
CA GLU A 61 -12.82 -1.29 -14.02
C GLU A 61 -13.85 -1.49 -12.90
N ILE A 62 -13.61 -0.95 -11.71
CA ILE A 62 -14.53 -1.03 -10.56
C ILE A 62 -15.84 -0.28 -10.87
N ASP A 63 -15.77 0.89 -11.50
CA ASP A 63 -16.95 1.67 -11.92
C ASP A 63 -17.79 0.95 -12.98
N GLN A 64 -17.23 -0.01 -13.72
CA GLN A 64 -17.98 -0.83 -14.68
C GLN A 64 -18.74 -1.98 -14.02
N PHE A 65 -18.46 -2.31 -12.75
CA PHE A 65 -19.16 -3.33 -11.99
C PHE A 65 -20.28 -2.75 -11.10
N ILE A 66 -21.05 -1.77 -11.60
CA ILE A 66 -22.29 -1.35 -10.93
C ILE A 66 -23.31 -2.49 -11.08
N ILE A 67 -23.56 -3.23 -9.99
CA ILE A 67 -24.65 -4.20 -9.92
C ILE A 67 -25.93 -3.41 -9.64
N GLU A 68 -26.72 -3.17 -10.67
CA GLU A 68 -28.08 -2.63 -10.51
C GLU A 68 -28.94 -3.68 -9.79
N LEU A 69 -29.13 -3.49 -8.48
CA LEU A 69 -30.17 -4.19 -7.73
C LEU A 69 -31.51 -3.63 -8.23
N GLY A 70 -32.11 -4.34 -9.17
CA GLY A 70 -33.42 -4.00 -9.71
C GLY A 70 -34.40 -3.76 -8.56
N ASN A 71 -35.13 -2.65 -8.66
CA ASN A 71 -36.09 -2.11 -7.70
C ASN A 71 -36.99 -3.18 -7.04
N GLU A 72 -36.52 -3.80 -5.96
CA GLU A 72 -37.41 -4.36 -4.94
C GLU A 72 -37.71 -3.23 -3.96
N SER A 73 -38.88 -2.64 -4.20
CA SER A 73 -39.49 -1.61 -3.38
C SER A 73 -39.76 -2.15 -1.98
N ASP A 74 -39.02 -1.68 -0.99
CA ASP A 74 -39.52 -1.58 0.38
C ASP A 74 -39.58 -0.10 0.78
N THR A 75 -40.80 0.43 0.68
CA THR A 75 -41.21 1.73 1.22
C THR A 75 -41.00 1.73 2.73
N GLU A 76 -40.30 2.73 3.27
CA GLU A 76 -40.81 3.60 4.34
C GLU A 76 -39.91 4.83 4.48
N SER A 77 -40.56 5.99 4.50
CA SER A 77 -39.98 7.32 4.53
C SER A 77 -39.66 7.73 5.98
N ASP A 78 -38.47 8.27 6.23
CA ASP A 78 -38.33 9.34 7.23
C ASP A 78 -37.20 10.30 6.84
N SER A 79 -37.60 11.53 6.53
CA SER A 79 -36.70 12.64 6.24
C SER A 79 -36.08 13.12 7.54
N THR A 80 -34.76 13.03 7.67
CA THR A 80 -34.03 13.86 8.63
C THR A 80 -32.94 14.65 7.90
N GLU A 81 -33.22 15.94 7.79
CA GLU A 81 -32.33 16.99 7.31
C GLU A 81 -31.00 16.94 8.08
N SER A 82 -29.87 16.73 7.39
CA SER A 82 -28.55 16.91 8.00
C SER A 82 -27.63 17.68 7.06
N SER A 83 -27.82 19.00 7.08
CA SER A 83 -26.84 20.08 6.94
C SER A 83 -25.71 19.87 5.92
N ASP A 84 -25.86 20.54 4.77
CA ASP A 84 -24.79 20.79 3.79
C ASP A 84 -23.56 21.39 4.49
N SER A 85 -22.52 20.58 4.66
CA SER A 85 -21.20 21.08 5.05
C SER A 85 -20.51 21.63 3.81
N ASP A 86 -20.35 22.94 3.83
CA ASP A 86 -19.69 23.82 2.86
C ASP A 86 -18.38 23.20 2.29
N LEU A 87 -18.46 22.62 1.09
CA LEU A 87 -17.34 22.01 0.37
C LEU A 87 -16.64 23.01 -0.56
N SER A 88 -16.56 24.28 -0.18
CA SER A 88 -16.03 25.37 -1.02
C SER A 88 -14.52 25.31 -1.32
N GLY A 89 -13.83 24.26 -0.87
CA GLY A 89 -12.39 24.05 -1.08
C GLY A 89 -12.00 22.73 -1.73
N VAL A 90 -12.94 21.85 -2.10
CA VAL A 90 -12.58 20.60 -2.77
C VAL A 90 -12.52 20.83 -4.27
N ILE A 91 -11.30 20.77 -4.79
CA ILE A 91 -11.05 20.77 -6.23
C ILE A 91 -11.53 19.42 -6.78
N PRO A 92 -12.42 19.40 -7.78
CA PRO A 92 -12.82 18.17 -8.44
C PRO A 92 -11.59 17.44 -8.99
N PHE A 93 -11.51 16.14 -8.73
CA PHE A 93 -10.43 15.31 -9.24
C PHE A 93 -10.54 15.26 -10.78
N ASP A 94 -9.52 15.76 -11.47
CA ASP A 94 -9.52 15.87 -12.92
C ASP A 94 -9.27 14.49 -13.56
N HIS A 95 -10.32 13.91 -14.16
CA HIS A 95 -10.29 12.62 -14.84
C HIS A 95 -9.60 12.64 -16.23
N THR A 96 -8.89 13.72 -16.62
CA THR A 96 -8.36 13.86 -17.98
C THR A 96 -7.15 12.98 -18.34
N TYR A 97 -6.64 12.13 -17.45
CA TYR A 97 -5.39 11.38 -17.71
C TYR A 97 -5.54 10.04 -18.45
N CYS A 98 -6.76 9.66 -18.86
CA CYS A 98 -6.98 8.48 -19.72
C CYS A 98 -7.46 8.91 -21.12
N LYS A 99 -6.60 9.60 -21.87
CA LYS A 99 -6.73 9.71 -23.33
C LYS A 99 -5.46 9.15 -23.97
N SER A 100 -5.53 7.89 -24.42
CA SER A 100 -4.70 7.37 -25.52
C SER A 100 -5.31 7.79 -26.86
#